data_AF-A0A957HL10-F1
#
_entry.id   AF-A0A957HL10-F1
#
_cell.length_a   1.000
_cell.length_b   1.000
_cell.length_c   1.000
_cell.angle_alpha   90.00
_cell.angle_beta   90.00
_cell.angle_gamma   90.00
#
_symmetry.space_group_name_H-M   'P 1'
#
loop_
_entity.id
_entity.type
_entity.pdbx_description
1 polymer ?
#
loop_
_entity_poly.entity_id
_entity_poly.type
_entity_poly.pdbx_seq_one_letter_code
_entity_poly.pdbx_strand_id
1 'polypeptide(L)'
;MIDAISSQKPEIMSPAGYWPQLHAAIEAGADAVYFGLNHFTARAKVGFTLAELPNVMRTLHRRGVKGYVTFNTLIFDHELETAVSTLAQIAAAGADAVIVQDIGMAQLAHQIAPDLDLHGSTQMSITSAEGITLAQQFGISRVVLARELSLDEVRTIRAQTTCELEMFVHGALCVSYSGQCFSSEAWGGRSANRGQCAQACRLPYEMIVDDQLKPLGDARYLLSPGDLFALHQIPDIVQIGISALKIEGRYKDANYVALTTQAYRKAVDEAWAGLPLSVTSQEVLQLEQVYSRGLGAHFVSGTNHQAVVNGRSPRHRGVFIGKVVQILSDRVIITGDANAAISPLKAGDGVVFDAADWRSPEAPEEGGRLYHVTPVGNGRLELQFGNGEIDFARIRPGDQLWRTHNPLIDKAAKPFTQANTPVQKQPVHINVTAHEGQPLHTTWQLIRQPEITVTIHAAAPLAAAQNQAVSDALLRKQFGRLGNTPYELASLRLDVQGRPFTPSSLLNQLRREAVEALITRQGQTRPTMLHNPQTVLHASS
;
A
#
# COMPACT_ATOMS: atom_id res chain seq x y z
N MET A 1 -2.34 1.39 34.42
CA MET A 1 -1.00 1.00 33.94
C MET A 1 -0.97 1.35 32.48
N ILE A 2 -0.06 2.23 32.06
CA ILE A 2 0.14 2.59 30.66
C ILE A 2 0.93 1.44 30.07
N ASP A 3 0.22 0.39 29.65
CA ASP A 3 0.86 -0.82 29.13
C ASP A 3 1.48 -0.52 27.76
N ALA A 4 2.70 -1.00 27.62
CA ALA A 4 3.69 -0.64 26.61
C ALA A 4 3.11 -0.49 25.20
N ILE A 5 3.44 0.63 24.55
CA ILE A 5 3.45 0.72 23.08
C ILE A 5 4.16 -0.54 22.58
N SER A 6 3.57 -1.24 21.60
CA SER A 6 4.22 -2.37 20.90
C SER A 6 5.72 -2.10 20.76
N SER A 7 6.58 -3.07 21.07
CA SER A 7 8.03 -2.87 20.95
C SER A 7 8.50 -2.71 19.50
N GLN A 8 7.59 -2.89 18.53
CA GLN A 8 7.86 -2.78 17.10
C GLN A 8 6.90 -1.83 16.41
N LYS A 9 7.50 -1.02 15.53
CA LYS A 9 6.80 -0.07 14.68
C LYS A 9 5.97 -0.83 13.64
N PRO A 10 4.70 -0.44 13.41
CA PRO A 10 3.88 -1.12 12.43
C PRO A 10 4.48 -1.04 11.02
N GLU A 11 4.39 -2.14 10.30
CA GLU A 11 4.71 -2.22 8.88
C GLU A 11 3.68 -1.46 8.05
N ILE A 12 4.14 -0.68 7.07
CA ILE A 12 3.27 -0.21 5.98
C ILE A 12 3.26 -1.26 4.88
N MET A 13 2.10 -1.89 4.70
CA MET A 13 1.91 -2.94 3.70
C MET A 13 1.11 -2.43 2.49
N SER A 14 1.81 -2.30 1.37
CA SER A 14 1.29 -1.71 0.14
C SER A 14 0.86 -2.77 -0.89
N PRO A 15 -0.19 -2.52 -1.70
CA PRO A 15 -0.61 -3.44 -2.74
C PRO A 15 0.25 -3.32 -4.00
N ALA A 16 0.42 -4.43 -4.73
CA ALA A 16 0.88 -4.41 -6.11
C ALA A 16 0.04 -5.33 -7.00
N GLY A 17 -0.39 -4.79 -8.15
CA GLY A 17 -0.99 -5.57 -9.24
C GLY A 17 0.05 -6.05 -10.24
N TYR A 18 1.03 -5.20 -10.56
CA TYR A 18 2.13 -5.46 -11.50
C TYR A 18 3.39 -4.65 -11.12
N TRP A 19 4.43 -4.73 -11.94
CA TRP A 19 5.73 -4.05 -11.75
C TRP A 19 5.64 -2.54 -11.45
N PRO A 20 4.82 -1.71 -12.16
CA PRO A 20 4.77 -0.28 -11.87
C PRO A 20 4.32 0.04 -10.44
N GLN A 21 3.31 -0.67 -9.94
CA GLN A 21 2.82 -0.53 -8.56
C GLN A 21 3.85 -1.03 -7.55
N LEU A 22 4.52 -2.15 -7.85
CA LEU A 22 5.56 -2.70 -6.97
C LEU A 22 6.72 -1.71 -6.79
N HIS A 23 7.22 -1.11 -7.88
CA HIS A 23 8.26 -0.09 -7.82
C HIS A 23 7.78 1.16 -7.07
N ALA A 24 6.57 1.64 -7.36
CA ALA A 24 6.00 2.78 -6.67
C ALA A 24 5.87 2.55 -5.15
N ALA A 25 5.46 1.36 -4.72
CA ALA A 25 5.37 0.99 -3.31
C ALA A 25 6.73 1.03 -2.59
N ILE A 26 7.77 0.46 -3.23
CA ILE A 26 9.14 0.49 -2.71
C ILE A 26 9.62 1.92 -2.53
N GLU A 27 9.49 2.75 -3.58
CA GLU A 27 9.98 4.14 -3.53
C GLU A 27 9.15 5.04 -2.61
N ALA A 28 7.88 4.70 -2.36
CA ALA A 28 7.03 5.42 -1.43
C ALA A 28 7.26 5.05 0.04
N GLY A 29 8.00 3.97 0.32
CA GLY A 29 8.42 3.60 1.67
C GLY A 29 7.61 2.47 2.30
N ALA A 30 7.07 1.56 1.50
CA ALA A 30 6.47 0.33 2.01
C ALA A 30 7.52 -0.53 2.74
N ASP A 31 7.15 -1.09 3.90
CA ASP A 31 7.95 -2.10 4.61
C ASP A 31 7.69 -3.49 4.02
N ALA A 32 6.48 -3.70 3.49
CA ALA A 32 6.08 -4.91 2.79
C ALA A 32 5.18 -4.60 1.59
N VAL A 33 5.26 -5.43 0.56
CA VAL A 33 4.36 -5.38 -0.60
C VAL A 33 3.62 -6.69 -0.72
N TYR A 34 2.28 -6.62 -0.78
CA TYR A 34 1.44 -7.79 -1.00
C TYR A 34 0.90 -7.84 -2.43
N PHE A 35 0.97 -9.01 -3.04
CA PHE A 35 0.58 -9.24 -4.43
C PHE A 35 0.06 -10.67 -4.62
N GLY A 36 -0.58 -10.95 -5.76
CA GLY A 36 -1.08 -12.28 -6.08
C GLY A 36 -0.35 -12.88 -7.27
N LEU A 37 -0.48 -14.19 -7.44
CA LEU A 37 -0.21 -14.86 -8.70
C LEU A 37 -1.44 -14.81 -9.61
N ASN A 38 -1.36 -15.37 -10.82
CA ASN A 38 -2.50 -15.44 -11.74
C ASN A 38 -3.65 -16.36 -11.26
N HIS A 39 -3.38 -17.25 -10.30
CA HIS A 39 -4.34 -18.19 -9.72
C HIS A 39 -4.33 -18.11 -8.19
N PHE A 40 -5.36 -18.71 -7.57
CA PHE A 40 -5.52 -18.82 -6.12
C PHE A 40 -5.54 -17.50 -5.34
N THR A 41 -5.96 -16.40 -5.99
CA THR A 41 -6.03 -15.07 -5.40
C THR A 41 -7.42 -14.45 -5.55
N ALA A 42 -7.89 -13.75 -4.52
CA ALA A 42 -9.15 -13.00 -4.58
C ALA A 42 -9.09 -11.70 -5.42
N ARG A 43 -8.17 -11.61 -6.39
CA ARG A 43 -8.10 -10.55 -7.42
C ARG A 43 -7.64 -11.14 -8.75
N ALA A 44 -8.55 -11.80 -9.48
CA ALA A 44 -8.22 -12.60 -10.66
C ALA A 44 -7.75 -11.80 -11.89
N LYS A 45 -7.86 -10.46 -11.90
CA LYS A 45 -7.51 -9.62 -13.07
C LYS A 45 -6.08 -9.07 -13.02
N VAL A 46 -5.34 -9.27 -11.94
CA VAL A 46 -3.97 -8.79 -11.76
C VAL A 46 -3.15 -9.83 -11.01
N GLY A 47 -1.84 -9.81 -11.22
CA GLY A 47 -0.93 -10.74 -10.58
C GLY A 47 0.33 -10.94 -11.40
N PHE A 48 1.32 -11.52 -10.75
CA PHE A 48 2.56 -11.96 -11.40
C PHE A 48 2.43 -13.42 -11.82
N THR A 49 3.17 -13.80 -12.87
CA THR A 49 3.36 -15.20 -13.18
C THR A 49 4.27 -15.87 -12.15
N LEU A 50 4.17 -17.19 -12.02
CA LEU A 50 5.07 -17.95 -11.14
C LEU A 50 6.54 -17.84 -11.57
N ALA A 51 6.79 -17.69 -12.87
CA ALA A 51 8.12 -17.48 -13.43
C ALA A 51 8.74 -16.11 -13.06
N GLU A 52 7.91 -15.08 -12.87
CA GLU A 52 8.38 -13.76 -12.43
C GLU A 52 8.68 -13.71 -10.92
N LEU A 53 8.09 -14.60 -10.12
CA LEU A 53 8.13 -14.54 -8.67
C LEU A 53 9.55 -14.44 -8.09
N PRO A 54 10.55 -15.24 -8.52
CA PRO A 54 11.92 -15.09 -8.01
C PRO A 54 12.51 -13.70 -8.28
N ASN A 55 12.15 -13.08 -9.41
CA ASN A 55 12.61 -11.73 -9.74
C ASN A 55 11.90 -10.66 -8.90
N VAL A 56 10.60 -10.85 -8.65
CA VAL A 56 9.81 -10.00 -7.77
C VAL A 56 10.39 -10.01 -6.35
N MET A 57 10.59 -11.19 -5.76
CA MET A 57 11.15 -11.34 -4.41
C MET A 57 12.53 -10.71 -4.29
N ARG A 58 13.44 -11.03 -5.22
CA ARG A 58 14.78 -10.44 -5.26
C ARG A 58 14.75 -8.91 -5.39
N THR A 59 13.80 -8.34 -6.14
CA THR A 59 13.65 -6.88 -6.30
C THR A 59 13.24 -6.23 -4.98
N LEU A 60 12.27 -6.82 -4.28
CA LEU A 60 11.81 -6.34 -2.97
C LEU A 60 12.91 -6.45 -1.92
N HIS A 61 13.52 -7.63 -1.80
CA HIS A 61 14.54 -7.90 -0.79
C HIS A 61 15.75 -6.98 -0.95
N ARG A 62 16.27 -6.76 -2.17
CA ARG A 62 17.37 -5.79 -2.43
C ARG A 62 17.08 -4.35 -1.97
N ARG A 63 15.82 -4.04 -1.68
CA ARG A 63 15.37 -2.74 -1.19
C ARG A 63 14.96 -2.77 0.28
N GLY A 64 15.14 -3.92 0.95
CA GLY A 64 14.76 -4.15 2.35
C GLY A 64 13.26 -4.31 2.55
N VAL A 65 12.51 -4.59 1.49
CA VAL A 65 11.04 -4.69 1.50
C VAL A 65 10.65 -6.17 1.49
N LYS A 66 9.70 -6.56 2.35
CA LYS A 66 9.15 -7.92 2.38
C LYS A 66 8.13 -8.15 1.25
N GLY A 67 8.03 -9.37 0.75
CA GLY A 67 7.05 -9.77 -0.26
C GLY A 67 6.07 -10.81 0.27
N TYR A 68 4.78 -10.47 0.25
CA TYR A 68 3.71 -11.35 0.72
C TYR A 68 2.80 -11.78 -0.42
N VAL A 69 2.65 -13.09 -0.59
CA VAL A 69 1.87 -13.67 -1.69
C VAL A 69 0.48 -14.00 -1.20
N THR A 70 -0.56 -13.50 -1.86
CA THR A 70 -1.93 -13.91 -1.55
C THR A 70 -2.22 -15.27 -2.17
N PHE A 71 -2.66 -16.21 -1.33
CA PHE A 71 -3.15 -17.54 -1.69
C PHE A 71 -4.51 -17.75 -1.00
N ASN A 72 -5.44 -16.82 -1.24
CA ASN A 72 -6.60 -16.58 -0.40
C ASN A 72 -7.93 -16.88 -1.11
N THR A 73 -7.99 -17.99 -1.82
CA THR A 73 -9.25 -18.56 -2.33
C THR A 73 -9.44 -19.96 -1.77
N LEU A 74 -10.70 -20.39 -1.60
CA LEU A 74 -11.01 -21.79 -1.32
C LEU A 74 -10.58 -22.66 -2.50
N ILE A 75 -10.02 -23.83 -2.20
CA ILE A 75 -9.47 -24.76 -3.20
C ILE A 75 -10.44 -25.91 -3.44
N PHE A 76 -10.68 -26.24 -4.71
CA PHE A 76 -11.46 -27.42 -5.06
C PHE A 76 -10.56 -28.66 -5.18
N ASP A 77 -11.12 -29.85 -4.98
CA ASP A 77 -10.37 -31.12 -4.99
C ASP A 77 -9.48 -31.29 -6.24
N HIS A 78 -10.01 -30.96 -7.43
CA HIS A 78 -9.28 -31.06 -8.69
C HIS A 78 -8.16 -30.00 -8.84
N GLU A 79 -8.14 -28.97 -7.99
CA GLU A 79 -7.11 -27.92 -7.96
C GLU A 79 -5.99 -28.25 -6.95
N LEU A 80 -6.20 -29.22 -6.05
CA LEU A 80 -5.39 -29.42 -4.85
C LEU A 80 -3.92 -29.76 -5.16
N GLU A 81 -3.66 -30.67 -6.10
CA GLU A 81 -2.30 -31.01 -6.54
C GLU A 81 -1.54 -29.79 -7.10
N THR A 82 -2.25 -28.96 -7.86
CA THR A 82 -1.67 -27.73 -8.43
C THR A 82 -1.45 -26.69 -7.33
N ALA A 83 -2.35 -26.60 -6.36
CA ALA A 83 -2.27 -25.67 -5.24
C ALA A 83 -1.04 -25.96 -4.36
N VAL A 84 -0.82 -27.20 -3.94
CA VAL A 84 0.34 -27.59 -3.11
C VAL A 84 1.66 -27.41 -3.84
N SER A 85 1.71 -27.71 -5.14
CA SER A 85 2.89 -27.48 -5.98
C SER A 85 3.19 -25.99 -6.15
N THR A 86 2.15 -25.16 -6.34
CA THR A 86 2.30 -23.70 -6.43
C THR A 86 2.81 -23.13 -5.11
N LEU A 87 2.27 -23.60 -3.97
CA LEU A 87 2.69 -23.15 -2.65
C LEU A 87 4.16 -23.49 -2.35
N ALA A 88 4.62 -24.70 -2.68
CA ALA A 88 6.03 -25.07 -2.56
C ALA A 88 6.94 -24.15 -3.41
N GLN A 89 6.50 -23.77 -4.61
CA GLN A 89 7.23 -22.84 -5.48
C GLN A 89 7.23 -21.40 -4.95
N ILE A 90 6.15 -20.96 -4.30
CA ILE A 90 6.09 -19.66 -3.61
C ILE A 90 7.13 -19.61 -2.49
N ALA A 91 7.18 -20.67 -1.67
CA ALA A 91 8.16 -20.81 -0.60
C ALA A 91 9.60 -20.84 -1.15
N ALA A 92 9.85 -21.64 -2.19
CA ALA A 92 11.16 -21.76 -2.84
C ALA A 92 11.65 -20.45 -3.49
N ALA A 93 10.73 -19.59 -3.96
CA ALA A 93 11.06 -18.28 -4.49
C ALA A 93 11.44 -17.26 -3.40
N GLY A 94 11.22 -17.60 -2.13
CA GLY A 94 11.60 -16.78 -0.98
C GLY A 94 10.52 -15.82 -0.52
N ALA A 95 9.23 -16.09 -0.78
CA ALA A 95 8.16 -15.28 -0.20
C ALA A 95 8.31 -15.18 1.33
N ASP A 96 8.17 -13.98 1.88
CA ASP A 96 8.30 -13.77 3.32
C ASP A 96 7.08 -14.29 4.09
N ALA A 97 5.91 -14.28 3.45
CA ALA A 97 4.69 -14.86 3.99
C ALA A 97 3.68 -15.18 2.88
N VAL A 98 2.73 -16.06 3.20
CA VAL A 98 1.55 -16.33 2.36
C VAL A 98 0.28 -15.92 3.11
N ILE A 99 -0.56 -15.11 2.45
CA ILE A 99 -1.86 -14.71 2.98
C ILE A 99 -2.90 -15.74 2.54
N VAL A 100 -3.35 -16.59 3.46
CA VAL A 100 -4.20 -17.77 3.19
C VAL A 100 -5.62 -17.61 3.75
N GLN A 101 -6.60 -18.24 3.12
CA GLN A 101 -7.98 -18.33 3.64
C GLN A 101 -8.33 -19.77 4.04
N ASP A 102 -8.02 -20.71 3.16
CA ASP A 102 -8.44 -22.10 3.28
C ASP A 102 -7.63 -22.80 4.39
N ILE A 103 -8.32 -23.34 5.39
CA ILE A 103 -7.68 -23.97 6.56
C ILE A 103 -6.93 -25.26 6.20
N GLY A 104 -7.41 -26.00 5.19
CA GLY A 104 -6.72 -27.19 4.69
C GLY A 104 -5.42 -26.79 4.01
N MET A 105 -5.45 -25.71 3.22
CA MET A 105 -4.21 -25.16 2.64
C MET A 105 -3.27 -24.56 3.68
N ALA A 106 -3.77 -23.94 4.75
CA ALA A 106 -2.92 -23.45 5.83
C ALA A 106 -2.16 -24.61 6.51
N GLN A 107 -2.86 -25.71 6.81
CA GLN A 107 -2.26 -26.92 7.36
C GLN A 107 -1.23 -27.54 6.40
N LEU A 108 -1.59 -27.72 5.13
CA LEU A 108 -0.69 -28.26 4.12
C LEU A 108 0.53 -27.34 3.92
N ALA A 109 0.36 -26.03 3.98
CA ALA A 109 1.46 -25.08 3.84
C ALA A 109 2.47 -25.22 4.97
N HIS A 110 1.99 -25.32 6.21
CA HIS A 110 2.85 -25.55 7.37
C HIS A 110 3.60 -26.89 7.29
N GLN A 111 2.97 -27.93 6.74
CA GLN A 111 3.62 -29.22 6.52
C GLN A 111 4.62 -29.21 5.35
N ILE A 112 4.36 -28.47 4.28
CA ILE A 112 5.22 -28.40 3.09
C ILE A 112 6.43 -27.49 3.33
N ALA A 113 6.21 -26.32 3.93
CA ALA A 113 7.18 -25.28 4.14
C ALA A 113 7.07 -24.75 5.58
N PRO A 114 7.60 -25.49 6.58
CA PRO A 114 7.41 -25.15 8.00
C PRO A 114 7.99 -23.81 8.41
N ASP A 115 9.00 -23.29 7.69
CA ASP A 115 9.63 -22.00 7.95
C ASP A 115 8.91 -20.82 7.27
N LEU A 116 7.86 -21.06 6.47
CA LEU A 116 7.11 -20.01 5.77
C LEU A 116 6.03 -19.43 6.68
N ASP A 117 6.07 -18.12 6.90
CA ASP A 117 5.02 -17.44 7.66
C ASP A 117 3.67 -17.50 6.95
N LEU A 118 2.61 -17.80 7.72
CA LEU A 118 1.25 -17.85 7.22
C LEU A 118 0.43 -16.73 7.87
N HIS A 119 -0.16 -15.89 7.03
CA HIS A 119 -1.03 -14.81 7.44
C HIS A 119 -2.49 -15.17 7.15
N GLY A 120 -3.36 -15.09 8.14
CA GLY A 120 -4.80 -15.33 8.00
C GLY A 120 -5.46 -14.19 7.22
N SER A 121 -5.94 -14.47 6.01
CA SER A 121 -6.64 -13.53 5.15
C SER A 121 -7.89 -12.98 5.84
N THR A 122 -8.25 -11.74 5.55
CA THR A 122 -9.55 -11.16 5.95
C THR A 122 -10.74 -12.00 5.47
N GLN A 123 -10.55 -12.85 4.45
CA GLN A 123 -11.58 -13.79 4.00
C GLN A 123 -11.87 -14.93 4.99
N MET A 124 -11.07 -15.09 6.04
CA MET A 124 -11.39 -15.96 7.19
C MET A 124 -12.42 -15.31 8.13
N SER A 125 -12.77 -14.03 7.93
CA SER A 125 -13.79 -13.31 8.68
C SER A 125 -13.56 -13.30 10.20
N ILE A 126 -12.29 -13.20 10.62
CA ILE A 126 -11.92 -13.22 12.04
C ILE A 126 -12.23 -11.86 12.68
N THR A 127 -13.13 -11.89 13.65
CA THR A 127 -13.65 -10.72 14.40
C THR A 127 -13.48 -10.81 15.91
N SER A 128 -12.80 -11.84 16.42
CA SER A 128 -12.64 -12.07 17.86
C SER A 128 -11.31 -12.76 18.19
N ALA A 129 -10.94 -12.77 19.47
CA ALA A 129 -9.74 -13.44 19.96
C ALA A 129 -9.83 -14.98 19.82
N GLU A 130 -11.01 -15.55 20.00
CA GLU A 130 -11.26 -16.99 19.81
C GLU A 130 -11.02 -17.42 18.36
N GLY A 131 -11.45 -16.59 17.39
CA GLY A 131 -11.16 -16.83 15.97
C GLY A 131 -9.67 -16.78 15.66
N ILE A 132 -8.91 -15.91 16.34
CA ILE A 132 -7.44 -15.87 16.24
C ILE A 132 -6.84 -17.15 16.82
N THR A 133 -7.27 -17.57 18.02
CA THR A 133 -6.80 -18.81 18.64
C THR A 133 -7.03 -20.02 17.75
N LEU A 134 -8.20 -20.10 17.08
CA LEU A 134 -8.47 -21.15 16.10
C LEU A 134 -7.51 -21.08 14.91
N ALA A 135 -7.29 -19.89 14.34
CA ALA A 135 -6.37 -19.72 13.21
C ALA A 135 -4.93 -20.14 13.56
N GLN A 136 -4.46 -19.83 14.77
CA GLN A 136 -3.13 -20.21 15.24
C GLN A 136 -2.93 -21.74 15.31
N GLN A 137 -3.99 -22.53 15.52
CA GLN A 137 -3.90 -24.00 15.48
C GLN A 137 -3.50 -24.52 14.09
N PHE A 138 -3.69 -23.73 13.03
CA PHE A 138 -3.28 -24.04 11.66
C PHE A 138 -1.99 -23.33 11.23
N GLY A 139 -1.17 -22.87 12.19
CA GLY A 139 0.13 -22.26 11.92
C GLY A 139 0.08 -20.79 11.49
N ILE A 140 -1.08 -20.12 11.63
CA ILE A 140 -1.19 -18.69 11.34
C ILE A 140 -0.44 -17.87 12.39
N SER A 141 0.55 -17.08 11.95
CA SER A 141 1.36 -16.20 12.82
C SER A 141 0.82 -14.77 12.89
N ARG A 142 0.12 -14.32 11.85
CA ARG A 142 -0.51 -12.99 11.75
C ARG A 142 -1.94 -13.08 11.24
N VAL A 143 -2.88 -12.32 11.81
CA VAL A 143 -4.27 -12.29 11.35
C VAL A 143 -4.65 -10.92 10.80
N VAL A 144 -5.19 -10.91 9.58
CA VAL A 144 -5.81 -9.71 8.99
C VAL A 144 -7.25 -9.60 9.48
N LEU A 145 -7.48 -8.67 10.40
CA LEU A 145 -8.78 -8.44 11.02
C LEU A 145 -9.84 -7.99 10.00
N ALA A 146 -11.10 -8.34 10.28
CA ALA A 146 -12.24 -7.90 9.50
C ALA A 146 -12.36 -6.36 9.50
N ARG A 147 -12.87 -5.80 8.39
CA ARG A 147 -12.90 -4.33 8.16
C ARG A 147 -14.11 -3.63 8.77
N GLU A 148 -15.04 -4.42 9.27
CA GLU A 148 -16.26 -4.04 9.96
C GLU A 148 -16.05 -3.82 11.47
N LEU A 149 -14.83 -4.02 11.98
CA LEU A 149 -14.47 -3.77 13.38
C LEU A 149 -14.12 -2.29 13.64
N SER A 150 -14.55 -1.80 14.79
CA SER A 150 -14.14 -0.51 15.37
C SER A 150 -12.83 -0.61 16.15
N LEU A 151 -12.16 0.52 16.39
CA LEU A 151 -10.93 0.53 17.19
C LEU A 151 -11.12 0.02 18.62
N ASP A 152 -12.31 0.19 19.20
CA ASP A 152 -12.61 -0.34 20.55
C ASP A 152 -12.71 -1.86 20.57
N GLU A 153 -13.31 -2.46 19.54
CA GLU A 153 -13.33 -3.91 19.36
C GLU A 153 -11.91 -4.43 19.08
N VAL A 154 -11.14 -3.74 18.24
CA VAL A 154 -9.74 -4.09 17.96
C VAL A 154 -8.87 -4.02 19.23
N ARG A 155 -9.06 -3.01 20.10
CA ARG A 155 -8.41 -2.92 21.43
C ARG A 155 -8.76 -4.13 22.30
N THR A 156 -10.03 -4.52 22.31
CA THR A 156 -10.54 -5.66 23.07
C THR A 156 -9.91 -6.97 22.61
N ILE A 157 -9.76 -7.16 21.29
CA ILE A 157 -9.09 -8.32 20.69
C ILE A 157 -7.61 -8.33 21.05
N ARG A 158 -6.92 -7.19 20.86
CA ARG A 158 -5.49 -7.06 21.13
C ARG A 158 -5.15 -7.44 22.57
N ALA A 159 -5.97 -7.07 23.54
CA ALA A 159 -5.76 -7.37 24.96
C ALA A 159 -5.80 -8.88 25.29
N GLN A 160 -6.31 -9.72 24.38
CA GLN A 160 -6.55 -11.16 24.61
C GLN A 160 -5.64 -12.07 23.78
N THR A 161 -4.72 -11.51 23.00
CA THR A 161 -3.82 -12.30 22.15
C THR A 161 -2.45 -11.66 22.09
N THR A 162 -1.42 -12.43 21.73
CA THR A 162 -0.09 -11.94 21.34
C THR A 162 0.19 -12.13 19.85
N CYS A 163 -0.74 -12.74 19.10
CA CYS A 163 -0.64 -12.90 17.65
C CYS A 163 -0.48 -11.54 16.96
N GLU A 164 0.28 -11.48 15.87
CA GLU A 164 0.39 -10.25 15.09
C GLU A 164 -0.96 -9.90 14.47
N LEU A 165 -1.36 -8.63 14.61
CA LEU A 165 -2.61 -8.14 14.05
C LEU A 165 -2.31 -7.24 12.86
N GLU A 166 -3.04 -7.46 11.77
CA GLU A 166 -3.00 -6.64 10.58
C GLU A 166 -4.38 -6.02 10.35
N MET A 167 -4.41 -4.74 9.97
CA MET A 167 -5.66 -4.00 9.77
C MET A 167 -5.61 -3.22 8.46
N PHE A 168 -6.72 -3.22 7.71
CA PHE A 168 -6.85 -2.29 6.59
C PHE A 168 -7.01 -0.85 7.09
N VAL A 169 -6.32 0.08 6.46
CA VAL A 169 -6.38 1.51 6.83
C VAL A 169 -6.84 2.41 5.69
N HIS A 170 -6.87 1.90 4.45
CA HIS A 170 -7.23 2.68 3.28
C HIS A 170 -7.89 1.83 2.19
N GLY A 171 -8.82 2.43 1.43
CA GLY A 171 -9.35 1.88 0.19
C GLY A 171 -10.72 1.20 0.31
N ALA A 172 -11.12 0.44 -0.71
CA ALA A 172 -12.52 0.08 -0.90
C ALA A 172 -13.12 -0.83 0.18
N LEU A 173 -14.21 -0.40 0.82
CA LEU A 173 -15.01 -1.25 1.72
C LEU A 173 -16.00 -2.16 0.96
N CYS A 174 -16.26 -3.33 1.55
CA CYS A 174 -17.32 -4.23 1.11
C CYS A 174 -18.60 -3.94 1.90
N VAL A 175 -19.75 -4.15 1.26
CA VAL A 175 -21.07 -4.05 1.92
C VAL A 175 -21.40 -5.32 2.73
N SER A 176 -20.88 -6.47 2.30
CA SER A 176 -20.98 -7.75 3.02
C SER A 176 -19.82 -7.90 4.01
N TYR A 177 -19.99 -8.82 4.96
CA TYR A 177 -18.89 -9.33 5.80
C TYR A 177 -17.68 -9.65 4.93
N SER A 178 -16.50 -9.23 5.41
CA SER A 178 -15.29 -9.25 4.59
C SER A 178 -14.97 -10.68 4.14
N GLY A 179 -14.99 -10.90 2.83
CA GLY A 179 -14.73 -12.20 2.19
C GLY A 179 -15.90 -13.17 2.10
N GLN A 180 -17.13 -12.74 2.42
CA GLN A 180 -18.34 -13.58 2.40
C GLN A 180 -19.40 -13.02 1.45
N CYS A 181 -19.00 -12.58 0.25
CA CYS A 181 -19.91 -11.98 -0.71
C CYS A 181 -20.39 -13.00 -1.75
N PHE A 182 -21.65 -13.43 -1.64
CA PHE A 182 -22.28 -14.38 -2.58
C PHE A 182 -23.06 -13.71 -3.72
N SER A 183 -23.32 -12.39 -3.63
CA SER A 183 -24.18 -11.69 -4.60
C SER A 183 -23.69 -11.77 -6.05
N SER A 184 -22.37 -11.81 -6.28
CA SER A 184 -21.83 -11.92 -7.64
C SER A 184 -22.08 -13.29 -8.27
N GLU A 185 -22.14 -14.34 -7.44
CA GLU A 185 -22.40 -15.70 -7.89
C GLU A 185 -23.90 -15.86 -8.14
N ALA A 186 -24.73 -15.48 -7.16
CA ALA A 186 -26.18 -15.63 -7.22
C ALA A 186 -26.82 -14.94 -8.44
N TRP A 187 -26.26 -13.83 -8.92
CA TRP A 187 -26.84 -13.07 -10.04
C TRP A 187 -26.14 -13.29 -11.39
N GLY A 188 -24.90 -13.77 -11.40
CA GLY A 188 -24.08 -13.75 -12.60
C GLY A 188 -23.04 -14.86 -12.71
N GLY A 189 -23.09 -15.87 -11.83
CA GLY A 189 -22.21 -17.04 -11.86
C GLY A 189 -20.73 -16.74 -11.59
N ARG A 190 -20.38 -15.54 -11.12
CA ARG A 190 -19.00 -15.11 -10.86
C ARG A 190 -18.71 -15.11 -9.35
N SER A 191 -17.70 -15.84 -8.91
CA SER A 191 -17.35 -15.86 -7.49
C SER A 191 -16.50 -14.66 -7.07
N ALA A 192 -17.08 -13.77 -6.25
CA ALA A 192 -16.34 -12.66 -5.64
C ALA A 192 -15.20 -13.16 -4.73
N ASN A 193 -15.42 -14.28 -4.06
CA ASN A 193 -14.46 -14.93 -3.15
C ASN A 193 -13.32 -15.63 -3.92
N ARG A 194 -13.43 -15.76 -5.25
CA ARG A 194 -12.36 -16.19 -6.16
C ARG A 194 -11.85 -15.07 -7.07
N GLY A 195 -12.02 -13.82 -6.62
CA GLY A 195 -11.47 -12.64 -7.27
C GLY A 195 -12.19 -12.15 -8.51
N GLN A 196 -13.37 -12.71 -8.80
CA GLN A 196 -14.18 -12.37 -9.97
C GLN A 196 -15.37 -11.46 -9.62
N CYS A 197 -15.28 -10.69 -8.53
CA CYS A 197 -16.36 -9.79 -8.06
C CYS A 197 -17.00 -8.99 -9.22
N ALA A 198 -18.32 -9.11 -9.36
CA ALA A 198 -19.11 -8.42 -10.38
C ALA A 198 -19.47 -6.99 -9.96
N GLN A 199 -19.17 -6.62 -8.71
CA GLN A 199 -19.51 -5.33 -8.12
C GLN A 199 -21.03 -5.06 -8.11
N ALA A 200 -21.83 -6.10 -7.84
CA ALA A 200 -23.29 -5.99 -7.73
C ALA A 200 -23.75 -4.87 -6.78
N CYS A 201 -23.02 -4.65 -5.69
CA CYS A 201 -23.26 -3.57 -4.74
C CYS A 201 -23.13 -2.13 -5.33
N ARG A 202 -22.61 -2.02 -6.56
CA ARG A 202 -22.41 -0.76 -7.29
C ARG A 202 -23.46 -0.51 -8.39
N LEU A 203 -24.44 -1.40 -8.52
CA LEU A 203 -25.58 -1.20 -9.40
C LEU A 203 -26.58 -0.21 -8.79
N PRO A 204 -27.40 0.46 -9.60
CA PRO A 204 -28.52 1.23 -9.08
C PRO A 204 -29.58 0.29 -8.50
N TYR A 205 -30.25 0.73 -7.43
CA TYR A 205 -31.32 -0.02 -6.76
C TYR A 205 -32.55 0.85 -6.55
N GLU A 206 -33.71 0.21 -6.60
CA GLU A 206 -34.98 0.75 -6.12
C GLU A 206 -35.25 0.20 -4.71
N MET A 207 -35.94 0.99 -3.89
CA MET A 207 -36.37 0.56 -2.56
C MET A 207 -37.87 0.35 -2.55
N ILE A 208 -38.30 -0.87 -2.25
CA ILE A 208 -39.70 -1.23 -2.11
C ILE A 208 -39.93 -1.60 -0.64
N VAL A 209 -40.90 -0.97 0.01
CA VAL A 209 -41.32 -1.26 1.39
C VAL A 209 -42.83 -1.43 1.37
N ASP A 210 -43.30 -2.60 1.81
CA ASP A 210 -44.72 -2.99 1.78
C ASP A 210 -45.34 -2.83 0.38
N ASP A 211 -44.65 -3.37 -0.64
CA ASP A 211 -45.02 -3.27 -2.06
C ASP A 211 -45.12 -1.84 -2.62
N GLN A 212 -44.64 -0.84 -1.87
CA GLN A 212 -44.62 0.55 -2.30
C GLN A 212 -43.19 1.01 -2.60
N LEU A 213 -43.00 1.56 -3.80
CA LEU A 213 -41.76 2.24 -4.18
C LEU A 213 -41.52 3.44 -3.25
N LYS A 214 -40.37 3.47 -2.59
CA LYS A 214 -39.94 4.58 -1.74
C LYS A 214 -39.08 5.56 -2.54
N PRO A 215 -39.42 6.86 -2.54
CA PRO A 215 -38.58 7.88 -3.17
C PRO A 215 -37.20 7.93 -2.52
N LEU A 216 -36.15 7.80 -3.33
CA LEU A 216 -34.77 7.75 -2.86
C LEU A 216 -34.03 9.10 -2.92
N GLY A 217 -34.69 10.18 -3.34
CA GLY A 217 -34.03 11.48 -3.54
C GLY A 217 -32.92 11.37 -4.57
N ASP A 218 -31.66 11.56 -4.17
CA ASP A 218 -30.45 11.39 -4.98
C ASP A 218 -29.65 10.10 -4.67
N ALA A 219 -30.09 9.28 -3.71
CA ALA A 219 -29.42 8.05 -3.31
C ALA A 219 -29.83 6.88 -4.22
N ARG A 220 -29.06 6.60 -5.27
CA ARG A 220 -29.36 5.54 -6.27
C ARG A 220 -28.60 4.24 -6.05
N TYR A 221 -27.50 4.28 -5.31
CA TYR A 221 -26.54 3.19 -5.14
C TYR A 221 -26.50 2.73 -3.69
N LEU A 222 -27.65 2.25 -3.21
CA LEU A 222 -27.94 1.96 -1.79
C LEU A 222 -27.00 0.97 -1.10
N LEU A 223 -26.26 0.18 -1.88
CA LEU A 223 -25.34 -0.83 -1.38
C LEU A 223 -23.87 -0.47 -1.60
N SER A 224 -23.55 0.74 -2.08
CA SER A 224 -22.18 1.12 -2.47
C SER A 224 -21.46 1.86 -1.34
N PRO A 225 -20.53 1.19 -0.61
CA PRO A 225 -19.81 1.85 0.47
C PRO A 225 -18.80 2.86 -0.07
N GLY A 226 -18.50 3.85 0.77
CA GLY A 226 -17.32 4.69 0.65
C GLY A 226 -16.01 3.90 0.73
N ASP A 227 -14.91 4.62 0.61
CA ASP A 227 -13.56 4.09 0.77
C ASP A 227 -13.05 4.42 2.18
N LEU A 228 -12.50 3.40 2.85
CA LEU A 228 -11.86 3.52 4.14
C LEU A 228 -10.71 4.53 4.07
N PHE A 229 -10.65 5.40 5.07
CA PHE A 229 -9.62 6.39 5.27
C PHE A 229 -9.37 6.57 6.77
N ALA A 230 -8.35 5.87 7.28
CA ALA A 230 -7.99 5.87 8.69
C ALA A 230 -6.72 6.71 9.02
N LEU A 231 -6.34 7.66 8.15
CA LEU A 231 -5.07 8.39 8.28
C LEU A 231 -5.00 9.22 9.57
N HIS A 232 -6.12 9.80 9.99
CA HIS A 232 -6.20 10.56 11.24
C HIS A 232 -6.21 9.68 12.49
N GLN A 233 -6.53 8.39 12.34
CA GLN A 233 -6.61 7.40 13.42
C GLN A 233 -5.26 6.68 13.66
N ILE A 234 -4.21 7.01 12.90
CA ILE A 234 -2.91 6.34 12.99
C ILE A 234 -2.29 6.39 14.40
N PRO A 235 -2.33 7.51 15.16
CA PRO A 235 -1.83 7.53 16.53
C PRO A 235 -2.49 6.46 17.42
N ASP A 236 -3.81 6.34 17.35
CA ASP A 236 -4.56 5.34 18.12
C ASP A 236 -4.21 3.92 17.65
N ILE A 237 -4.12 3.70 16.35
CA ILE A 237 -3.78 2.39 15.77
C ILE A 237 -2.37 1.94 16.19
N VAL A 238 -1.41 2.87 16.18
CA VAL A 238 -0.02 2.63 16.64
C VAL A 238 -0.03 2.30 18.13
N GLN A 239 -0.79 3.04 18.93
CA GLN A 239 -0.91 2.80 20.37
C GLN A 239 -1.51 1.43 20.70
N ILE A 240 -2.49 0.96 19.91
CA ILE A 240 -3.07 -0.38 20.05
C ILE A 240 -2.00 -1.46 19.84
N GLY A 241 -0.94 -1.20 19.08
CA GLY A 241 0.07 -2.21 18.77
C GLY A 241 -0.37 -3.16 17.66
N ILE A 242 -1.01 -2.60 16.62
CA ILE A 242 -1.20 -3.30 15.33
C ILE A 242 0.17 -3.48 14.68
N SER A 243 0.44 -4.68 14.16
CA SER A 243 1.75 -5.06 13.58
C SER A 243 1.90 -4.60 12.14
N ALA A 244 0.81 -4.55 11.37
CA ALA A 244 0.83 -4.15 9.97
C ALA A 244 -0.41 -3.37 9.53
N LEU A 245 -0.20 -2.30 8.76
CA LEU A 245 -1.23 -1.46 8.18
C LEU A 245 -1.36 -1.75 6.69
N LYS A 246 -2.48 -2.31 6.29
CA LYS A 246 -2.76 -2.74 4.92
C LYS A 246 -3.49 -1.66 4.12
N ILE A 247 -2.92 -1.27 2.99
CA ILE A 247 -3.57 -0.40 2.01
C ILE A 247 -4.28 -1.30 0.98
N GLU A 248 -5.60 -1.16 0.81
CA GLU A 248 -6.30 -1.84 -0.29
C GLU A 248 -5.98 -1.14 -1.60
N GLY A 249 -5.67 -1.89 -2.67
CA GLY A 249 -5.56 -1.29 -3.99
C GLY A 249 -4.84 -2.08 -5.06
N ARG A 250 -4.90 -3.42 -5.08
CA ARG A 250 -4.18 -4.21 -6.12
C ARG A 250 -4.63 -3.92 -7.55
N TYR A 251 -5.86 -3.42 -7.74
CA TYR A 251 -6.39 -2.96 -9.03
C TYR A 251 -6.12 -1.47 -9.31
N LYS A 252 -5.41 -0.76 -8.43
CA LYS A 252 -5.12 0.66 -8.57
C LYS A 252 -3.83 0.88 -9.35
N ASP A 253 -3.68 2.07 -9.88
CA ASP A 253 -2.48 2.47 -10.59
C ASP A 253 -1.31 2.78 -9.63
N ALA A 254 -0.14 3.06 -10.22
CA ALA A 254 1.07 3.36 -9.48
C ALA A 254 0.99 4.70 -8.72
N ASN A 255 0.19 5.68 -9.19
CA ASN A 255 0.03 6.96 -8.51
C ASN A 255 -0.72 6.79 -7.20
N TYR A 256 -1.80 6.00 -7.20
CA TYR A 256 -2.54 5.65 -5.98
C TYR A 256 -1.61 4.96 -4.99
N VAL A 257 -0.87 3.95 -5.43
CA VAL A 257 0.05 3.19 -4.58
C VAL A 257 1.13 4.10 -3.99
N ALA A 258 1.74 4.97 -4.79
CA ALA A 258 2.76 5.89 -4.32
C ALA A 258 2.23 6.86 -3.25
N LEU A 259 1.16 7.59 -3.55
CA LEU A 259 0.67 8.66 -2.68
C LEU A 259 0.05 8.12 -1.39
N THR A 260 -0.70 7.02 -1.47
CA THR A 260 -1.27 6.38 -0.27
C THR A 260 -0.16 5.83 0.62
N THR A 261 0.78 5.07 0.07
CA THR A 261 1.91 4.50 0.86
C THR A 261 2.71 5.59 1.54
N GLN A 262 3.06 6.67 0.82
CA GLN A 262 3.82 7.79 1.37
C GLN A 262 3.06 8.50 2.51
N ALA A 263 1.75 8.71 2.36
CA ALA A 263 0.94 9.35 3.39
C ALA A 263 0.90 8.52 4.68
N TYR A 264 0.69 7.20 4.58
CA TYR A 264 0.66 6.32 5.75
C TYR A 264 2.06 6.10 6.35
N ARG A 265 3.12 6.03 5.55
CA ARG A 265 4.52 5.99 6.02
C ARG A 265 4.83 7.19 6.90
N LYS A 266 4.53 8.39 6.41
CA LYS A 266 4.69 9.66 7.14
C LYS A 266 3.90 9.65 8.45
N ALA A 267 2.61 9.30 8.40
CA ALA A 267 1.77 9.29 9.60
C ALA A 267 2.24 8.28 10.66
N VAL A 268 2.70 7.08 10.25
CA VAL A 268 3.27 6.10 11.18
C VAL A 268 4.61 6.55 11.73
N ASP A 269 5.47 7.20 10.92
CA ASP A 269 6.73 7.76 11.40
C ASP A 269 6.52 8.80 12.50
N GLU A 270 5.59 9.73 12.27
CA GLU A 270 5.24 10.79 13.22
C GLU A 270 4.62 10.20 14.50
N ALA A 271 3.59 9.35 14.36
CA ALA A 271 2.94 8.73 15.50
C ALA A 271 3.92 7.88 16.35
N TRP A 272 4.79 7.10 15.70
CA TRP A 272 5.80 6.30 16.39
C TRP A 272 6.84 7.15 17.14
N ALA A 273 7.18 8.32 16.59
CA ALA A 273 8.06 9.28 17.24
C ALA A 273 7.37 10.10 18.34
N GLY A 274 6.08 9.89 18.59
CA GLY A 274 5.29 10.69 19.53
C GLY A 274 5.02 12.12 19.05
N LEU A 275 5.11 12.35 17.73
CA LEU A 275 4.88 13.64 17.10
C LEU A 275 3.41 13.76 16.65
N PRO A 276 2.83 14.98 16.66
CA PRO A 276 1.52 15.20 16.06
C PRO A 276 1.57 14.94 14.55
N LEU A 277 0.46 14.43 14.01
CA LEU A 277 0.34 14.22 12.57
C LEU A 277 0.43 15.55 11.81
N SER A 278 1.29 15.63 10.80
CA SER A 278 1.42 16.81 9.94
C SER A 278 0.59 16.69 8.64
N VAL A 279 -0.49 15.90 8.69
CA VAL A 279 -1.42 15.70 7.57
C VAL A 279 -2.17 16.98 7.28
N THR A 280 -1.99 17.53 6.08
CA THR A 280 -2.64 18.75 5.62
C THR A 280 -3.92 18.44 4.84
N SER A 281 -4.88 19.38 4.82
CA SER A 281 -6.07 19.23 3.96
C SER A 281 -5.73 19.07 2.49
N GLN A 282 -4.61 19.66 2.03
CA GLN A 282 -4.13 19.50 0.67
C GLN A 282 -3.69 18.05 0.38
N GLU A 283 -3.02 17.38 1.33
CA GLU A 283 -2.66 15.96 1.20
C GLU A 283 -3.92 15.06 1.22
N VAL A 284 -4.92 15.37 2.05
CA VAL A 284 -6.21 14.65 2.04
C VAL A 284 -6.89 14.77 0.67
N LEU A 285 -6.95 15.98 0.11
CA LEU A 285 -7.51 16.19 -1.23
C LEU A 285 -6.69 15.51 -2.34
N GLN A 286 -5.37 15.35 -2.17
CA GLN A 286 -4.54 14.58 -3.11
C GLN A 286 -4.93 13.09 -3.09
N LEU A 287 -5.15 12.52 -1.90
CA LEU A 287 -5.60 11.14 -1.76
C LEU A 287 -7.02 10.94 -2.31
N GLU A 288 -7.91 11.89 -2.05
CA GLU A 288 -9.26 11.86 -2.63
C GLU A 288 -9.24 11.96 -4.17
N GLN A 289 -8.36 12.81 -4.71
CA GLN A 289 -8.19 13.02 -6.14
C GLN A 289 -7.63 11.80 -6.86
N VAL A 290 -6.73 11.02 -6.24
CA VAL A 290 -6.14 9.85 -6.90
C VAL A 290 -7.12 8.68 -6.96
N TYR A 291 -7.86 8.42 -5.89
CA TYR A 291 -9.04 7.56 -5.92
C TYR A 291 -9.86 7.72 -4.64
N SER A 292 -11.17 7.87 -4.78
CA SER A 292 -12.13 7.90 -3.68
C SER A 292 -13.54 7.74 -4.21
N ARG A 293 -14.37 7.01 -3.46
CA ARG A 293 -15.85 6.98 -3.59
C ARG A 293 -16.54 7.69 -2.42
N GLY A 294 -15.82 8.61 -1.79
CA GLY A 294 -16.11 9.19 -0.48
C GLY A 294 -15.17 8.59 0.56
N LEU A 295 -14.24 9.40 1.09
CA LEU A 295 -13.30 8.97 2.11
C LEU A 295 -13.94 9.07 3.50
N GLY A 296 -13.77 8.04 4.33
CA GLY A 296 -14.20 8.10 5.73
C GLY A 296 -13.57 7.02 6.60
N ALA A 297 -13.49 7.28 7.90
CA ALA A 297 -13.05 6.28 8.88
C ALA A 297 -14.07 5.13 9.01
N HIS A 298 -15.35 5.41 8.73
CA HIS A 298 -16.44 4.42 8.75
C HIS A 298 -16.43 3.59 10.03
N PHE A 299 -16.36 2.26 9.93
CA PHE A 299 -16.38 1.35 11.07
C PHE A 299 -15.25 1.59 12.07
N VAL A 300 -14.09 2.09 11.63
CA VAL A 300 -12.92 2.37 12.49
C VAL A 300 -13.29 3.33 13.62
N SER A 301 -14.12 4.33 13.34
CA SER A 301 -14.61 5.32 14.33
C SER A 301 -15.86 4.88 15.09
N GLY A 302 -16.38 3.68 14.86
CA GLY A 302 -17.60 3.15 15.47
C GLY A 302 -18.57 2.56 14.44
N THR A 303 -19.42 1.64 14.90
CA THR A 303 -20.36 0.90 14.06
C THR A 303 -21.62 1.71 13.71
N ASN A 304 -21.46 2.70 12.82
CA ASN A 304 -22.58 3.44 12.23
C ASN A 304 -22.78 3.08 10.76
N HIS A 305 -23.63 2.08 10.50
CA HIS A 305 -23.92 1.58 9.16
C HIS A 305 -24.44 2.67 8.19
N GLN A 306 -25.18 3.67 8.70
CA GLN A 306 -25.73 4.74 7.87
C GLN A 306 -24.64 5.72 7.38
N ALA A 307 -23.50 5.80 8.06
CA ALA A 307 -22.37 6.62 7.65
C ALA A 307 -21.45 5.94 6.61
N VAL A 308 -21.72 4.68 6.27
CA VAL A 308 -20.89 3.88 5.35
C VAL A 308 -21.31 4.09 3.89
N VAL A 309 -22.59 4.37 3.65
CA VAL A 309 -23.17 4.51 2.30
C VAL A 309 -23.86 5.86 2.17
N ASN A 310 -23.28 6.74 1.34
CA ASN A 310 -23.97 7.94 0.88
C ASN A 310 -24.98 7.61 -0.24
N GLY A 311 -24.65 6.65 -1.10
CA GLY A 311 -25.55 6.13 -2.12
C GLY A 311 -25.71 7.00 -3.37
N ARG A 312 -25.04 8.15 -3.47
CA ARG A 312 -25.17 9.02 -4.65
C ARG A 312 -24.40 8.55 -5.89
N SER A 313 -23.22 7.95 -5.72
CA SER A 313 -22.42 7.44 -6.84
C SER A 313 -21.57 6.23 -6.45
N PRO A 314 -21.36 5.25 -7.34
CA PRO A 314 -20.58 4.06 -7.03
C PRO A 314 -19.16 4.13 -7.58
N ARG A 315 -18.80 5.23 -8.26
CA ARG A 315 -17.55 5.41 -9.00
C ARG A 315 -16.71 6.49 -8.34
N HIS A 316 -15.43 6.48 -8.68
CA HIS A 316 -14.55 7.59 -8.35
C HIS A 316 -14.91 8.82 -9.18
N ARG A 317 -15.13 9.95 -8.50
CA ARG A 317 -15.45 11.25 -9.13
C ARG A 317 -14.35 12.29 -8.98
N GLY A 318 -13.35 12.01 -8.15
CA GLY A 318 -12.35 12.99 -7.74
C GLY A 318 -12.88 13.91 -6.64
N VAL A 319 -12.43 15.17 -6.64
CA VAL A 319 -12.70 16.12 -5.54
C VAL A 319 -13.92 16.96 -5.85
N PHE A 320 -14.84 17.10 -4.89
CA PHE A 320 -15.95 18.04 -5.01
C PHE A 320 -15.44 19.48 -4.98
N ILE A 321 -15.83 20.31 -5.96
CA ILE A 321 -15.32 21.67 -6.13
C ILE A 321 -16.40 22.73 -5.93
N GLY A 322 -17.67 22.42 -6.18
CA GLY A 322 -18.71 23.43 -6.08
C GLY A 322 -20.01 23.06 -6.78
N LYS A 323 -20.90 24.05 -6.92
CA LYS A 323 -22.21 23.88 -7.56
C LYS A 323 -22.43 24.88 -8.67
N VAL A 324 -23.12 24.46 -9.72
CA VAL A 324 -23.52 25.31 -10.85
C VAL A 324 -24.54 26.35 -10.39
N VAL A 325 -24.29 27.61 -10.75
CA VAL A 325 -25.19 28.74 -10.47
C VAL A 325 -25.85 29.21 -11.76
N GLN A 326 -25.09 29.29 -12.84
CA GLN A 326 -25.57 29.82 -14.11
C GLN A 326 -24.86 29.13 -15.27
N ILE A 327 -25.60 28.88 -16.34
CA ILE A 327 -25.09 28.38 -17.61
C ILE A 327 -25.20 29.53 -18.62
N LEU A 328 -24.10 29.84 -19.28
CA LEU A 328 -24.02 30.78 -20.40
C LEU A 328 -23.95 29.98 -21.72
N SER A 329 -23.86 30.66 -22.85
CA SER A 329 -23.78 30.02 -24.19
C SER A 329 -22.59 29.06 -24.34
N ASP A 330 -21.46 29.42 -23.74
CA ASP A 330 -20.16 28.74 -23.90
C ASP A 330 -19.41 28.59 -22.57
N ARG A 331 -20.07 28.91 -21.44
CA ARG A 331 -19.44 28.96 -20.11
C ARG A 331 -20.38 28.48 -19.02
N VAL A 332 -19.81 28.03 -17.90
CA VAL A 332 -20.55 27.70 -16.69
C VAL A 332 -20.02 28.51 -15.52
N ILE A 333 -20.90 29.16 -14.77
CA ILE A 333 -20.56 29.84 -13.52
C ILE A 333 -20.92 28.92 -12.36
N ILE A 334 -19.94 28.67 -11.49
CA ILE A 334 -20.12 27.91 -10.26
C ILE A 334 -19.88 28.77 -9.01
N THR A 335 -20.43 28.36 -7.89
CA THR A 335 -19.95 28.77 -6.56
C THR A 335 -18.99 27.70 -6.05
N GLY A 336 -17.78 28.12 -5.68
CA GLY A 336 -16.76 27.23 -5.12
C GLY A 336 -17.10 26.73 -3.71
N ASP A 337 -16.75 25.48 -3.45
CA ASP A 337 -16.76 24.84 -2.13
C ASP A 337 -15.46 25.17 -1.36
N ALA A 338 -15.41 24.84 -0.06
CA ALA A 338 -14.19 24.96 0.75
C ALA A 338 -12.98 24.26 0.10
N ASN A 339 -13.20 23.12 -0.55
CA ASN A 339 -12.15 22.40 -1.28
C ASN A 339 -11.55 23.21 -2.44
N ALA A 340 -12.32 24.09 -3.07
CA ALA A 340 -11.84 24.96 -4.15
C ALA A 340 -10.89 26.05 -3.64
N ALA A 341 -10.97 26.42 -2.36
CA ALA A 341 -10.01 27.35 -1.74
C ALA A 341 -8.68 26.65 -1.43
N ILE A 342 -8.73 25.38 -1.00
CA ILE A 342 -7.55 24.57 -0.67
C ILE A 342 -6.82 24.15 -1.95
N SER A 343 -7.57 23.65 -2.94
CA SER A 343 -7.03 23.15 -4.20
C SER A 343 -7.76 23.77 -5.41
N PRO A 344 -7.42 25.03 -5.76
CA PRO A 344 -8.13 25.78 -6.81
C PRO A 344 -8.16 25.07 -8.16
N LEU A 345 -9.27 25.25 -8.87
CA LEU A 345 -9.36 24.87 -10.28
C LEU A 345 -8.40 25.69 -11.13
N LYS A 346 -7.90 25.07 -12.19
CA LYS A 346 -7.04 25.71 -13.18
C LYS A 346 -7.25 25.11 -14.56
N ALA A 347 -6.72 25.80 -15.57
CA ALA A 347 -6.62 25.27 -16.92
C ALA A 347 -5.93 23.90 -16.95
N GLY A 348 -6.49 22.97 -17.72
CA GLY A 348 -6.04 21.58 -17.87
C GLY A 348 -6.65 20.59 -16.87
N ASP A 349 -7.31 21.05 -15.82
CA ASP A 349 -8.08 20.19 -14.91
C ASP A 349 -9.25 19.54 -15.67
N GLY A 350 -9.48 18.26 -15.42
CA GLY A 350 -10.67 17.55 -15.91
C GLY A 350 -11.79 17.69 -14.88
N VAL A 351 -13.01 17.93 -15.35
CA VAL A 351 -14.19 18.06 -14.49
C VAL A 351 -15.38 17.30 -15.03
N VAL A 352 -16.30 16.93 -14.14
CA VAL A 352 -17.59 16.34 -14.49
C VAL A 352 -18.71 17.01 -13.70
N PHE A 353 -19.84 17.20 -14.37
CA PHE A 353 -21.08 17.69 -13.81
C PHE A 353 -21.98 16.51 -13.40
N ASP A 354 -22.21 16.42 -12.10
CA ASP A 354 -23.10 15.45 -11.49
C ASP A 354 -24.52 16.01 -11.47
N ALA A 355 -25.36 15.43 -12.32
CA ALA A 355 -26.68 15.94 -12.70
C ALA A 355 -27.76 15.63 -11.65
N ALA A 356 -27.50 16.06 -10.42
CA ALA A 356 -28.37 15.92 -9.25
C ALA A 356 -29.25 14.65 -9.27
N ASP A 357 -30.55 14.80 -9.03
CA ASP A 357 -31.55 13.73 -9.05
C ASP A 357 -32.42 13.77 -10.34
N TRP A 358 -32.15 14.69 -11.26
CA TRP A 358 -33.00 14.94 -12.44
C TRP A 358 -32.62 14.12 -13.68
N ARG A 359 -31.46 13.45 -13.67
CA ARG A 359 -31.00 12.57 -14.74
C ARG A 359 -30.94 11.13 -14.27
N SER A 360 -31.27 10.19 -15.17
CA SER A 360 -31.15 8.77 -14.88
C SER A 360 -29.67 8.41 -14.59
N PRO A 361 -29.39 7.56 -13.58
CA PRO A 361 -28.03 7.16 -13.22
C PRO A 361 -27.32 6.36 -14.32
N GLU A 362 -28.08 5.78 -15.25
CA GLU A 362 -27.54 5.03 -16.39
C GLU A 362 -27.00 5.95 -17.50
N ALA A 363 -27.47 7.19 -17.58
CA ALA A 363 -27.01 8.12 -18.60
C ALA A 363 -25.53 8.54 -18.37
N PRO A 364 -24.73 8.76 -19.42
CA PRO A 364 -23.38 9.28 -19.28
C PRO A 364 -23.37 10.67 -18.63
N GLU A 365 -22.36 10.97 -17.84
CA GLU A 365 -22.20 12.32 -17.26
C GLU A 365 -21.59 13.28 -18.26
N GLU A 366 -21.88 14.57 -18.10
CA GLU A 366 -21.31 15.63 -18.93
C GLU A 366 -20.04 16.17 -18.26
N GLY A 367 -18.96 16.35 -19.01
CA GLY A 367 -17.68 16.76 -18.44
C GLY A 367 -16.60 16.92 -19.50
N GLY A 368 -15.54 17.63 -19.15
CA GLY A 368 -14.49 18.01 -20.09
C GLY A 368 -13.28 18.61 -19.40
N ARG A 369 -12.31 19.06 -20.19
CA ARG A 369 -11.12 19.76 -19.67
C ARG A 369 -11.38 21.26 -19.62
N LEU A 370 -10.95 21.89 -18.54
CA LEU A 370 -11.04 23.33 -18.40
C LEU A 370 -9.98 24.02 -19.27
N TYR A 371 -10.41 24.94 -20.12
CA TYR A 371 -9.52 25.77 -20.93
C TYR A 371 -9.14 27.06 -20.19
N HIS A 372 -10.13 27.73 -19.59
CA HIS A 372 -9.93 28.88 -18.72
C HIS A 372 -10.79 28.78 -17.45
N VAL A 373 -10.26 29.33 -16.36
CA VAL A 373 -10.94 29.49 -15.08
C VAL A 373 -10.75 30.94 -14.64
N THR A 374 -11.84 31.70 -14.54
CA THR A 374 -11.79 33.13 -14.22
C THR A 374 -12.61 33.42 -12.95
N PRO A 375 -12.03 34.03 -11.91
CA PRO A 375 -12.81 34.50 -10.77
C PRO A 375 -13.74 35.64 -11.18
N VAL A 376 -15.03 35.56 -10.84
CA VAL A 376 -16.05 36.58 -11.17
C VAL A 376 -16.64 37.27 -9.94
N GLY A 377 -15.95 37.17 -8.79
CA GLY A 377 -16.35 37.77 -7.51
C GLY A 377 -17.27 36.88 -6.66
N ASN A 378 -17.42 37.21 -5.37
CA ASN A 378 -18.30 36.50 -4.42
C ASN A 378 -18.08 34.98 -4.34
N GLY A 379 -16.83 34.52 -4.45
CA GLY A 379 -16.49 33.09 -4.44
C GLY A 379 -16.97 32.31 -5.67
N ARG A 380 -17.34 33.00 -6.75
CA ARG A 380 -17.76 32.40 -8.01
C ARG A 380 -16.62 32.28 -9.01
N LEU A 381 -16.66 31.20 -9.78
CA LEU A 381 -15.71 30.90 -10.85
C LEU A 381 -16.49 30.73 -12.15
N GLU A 382 -16.01 31.39 -13.20
CA GLU A 382 -16.44 31.14 -14.57
C GLU A 382 -15.51 30.11 -15.21
N LEU A 383 -16.11 29.06 -15.75
CA LEU A 383 -15.45 27.91 -16.34
C LEU A 383 -15.69 27.92 -17.85
N GLN A 384 -14.61 27.87 -18.61
CA GLN A 384 -14.63 27.80 -20.07
C GLN A 384 -14.02 26.48 -20.55
N PHE A 385 -14.64 25.89 -21.56
CA PHE A 385 -14.28 24.59 -22.15
C PHE A 385 -13.86 24.74 -23.61
N GLY A 386 -13.27 23.69 -24.19
CA GLY A 386 -13.02 23.65 -25.63
C GLY A 386 -14.31 23.64 -26.45
N ASN A 387 -14.24 24.14 -27.68
CA ASN A 387 -15.40 24.19 -28.57
C ASN A 387 -15.95 22.78 -28.85
N GLY A 388 -17.22 22.55 -28.53
CA GLY A 388 -17.89 21.27 -28.74
C GLY A 388 -17.46 20.16 -27.78
N GLU A 389 -16.67 20.46 -26.74
CA GLU A 389 -16.29 19.47 -25.72
C GLU A 389 -17.41 19.16 -24.74
N ILE A 390 -18.33 20.11 -24.51
CA ILE A 390 -19.42 20.00 -23.56
C ILE A 390 -20.76 20.36 -24.20
N ASP A 391 -21.78 19.56 -23.93
CA ASP A 391 -23.18 19.90 -24.19
C ASP A 391 -23.79 20.64 -22.98
N PHE A 392 -23.84 21.97 -23.07
CA PHE A 392 -24.38 22.83 -22.02
C PHE A 392 -25.87 22.60 -21.73
N ALA A 393 -26.64 21.99 -22.65
CA ALA A 393 -28.04 21.66 -22.42
C ALA A 393 -28.21 20.53 -21.38
N ARG A 394 -27.13 19.79 -21.09
CA ARG A 394 -27.10 18.68 -20.12
C ARG A 394 -26.66 19.11 -18.73
N ILE A 395 -26.55 20.42 -18.48
CA ILE A 395 -26.13 21.02 -17.21
C ILE A 395 -27.24 21.94 -16.70
N ARG A 396 -27.55 21.87 -15.41
CA ARG A 396 -28.56 22.71 -14.76
C ARG A 396 -27.99 23.45 -13.54
N PRO A 397 -28.56 24.63 -13.19
CA PRO A 397 -28.28 25.25 -11.89
C PRO A 397 -28.57 24.25 -10.76
N GLY A 398 -27.64 24.14 -9.82
CA GLY A 398 -27.67 23.16 -8.73
C GLY A 398 -26.84 21.90 -8.95
N ASP A 399 -26.44 21.60 -10.20
CA ASP A 399 -25.57 20.45 -10.48
C ASP A 399 -24.23 20.58 -9.75
N GLN A 400 -23.69 19.45 -9.28
CA GLN A 400 -22.43 19.41 -8.54
C GLN A 400 -21.26 19.28 -9.51
N LEU A 401 -20.19 20.04 -9.28
CA LEU A 401 -18.96 19.96 -10.05
C LEU A 401 -17.90 19.16 -9.29
N TRP A 402 -17.36 18.15 -9.93
CA TRP A 402 -16.27 17.34 -9.42
C TRP A 402 -15.04 17.47 -10.31
N ARG A 403 -13.86 17.65 -9.73
CA ARG A 403 -12.58 17.60 -10.46
C ARG A 403 -12.14 16.14 -10.58
N THR A 404 -12.25 15.57 -11.77
CA THR A 404 -11.90 14.18 -12.08
C THR A 404 -10.41 13.99 -12.37
N HIS A 405 -9.70 15.05 -12.76
CA HIS A 405 -8.28 14.99 -13.07
C HIS A 405 -7.56 16.28 -12.67
N ASN A 406 -6.42 16.13 -12.00
CA ASN A 406 -5.51 17.23 -11.68
C ASN A 406 -4.08 16.83 -12.09
N PRO A 407 -3.46 17.53 -13.07
CA PRO A 407 -2.09 17.23 -13.53
C PRO A 407 -1.02 17.28 -12.42
N LEU A 408 -1.31 17.90 -11.27
CA LEU A 408 -0.38 17.94 -10.14
C LEU A 408 -0.26 16.59 -9.43
N ILE A 409 -1.23 15.70 -9.56
CA ILE A 409 -1.19 14.35 -8.97
C ILE A 409 -0.05 13.55 -9.59
N ASP A 410 0.05 13.56 -10.92
CA ASP A 410 1.16 12.92 -11.63
C ASP A 410 2.51 13.51 -11.20
N LYS A 411 2.58 14.84 -11.06
CA LYS A 411 3.79 15.52 -10.60
C LYS A 411 4.18 15.12 -9.17
N ALA A 412 3.20 14.95 -8.27
CA ALA A 412 3.43 14.54 -6.89
C ALA A 412 3.85 13.07 -6.78
N ALA A 413 3.31 12.19 -7.64
CA ALA A 413 3.64 10.77 -7.67
C ALA A 413 4.95 10.47 -8.43
N LYS A 414 5.35 11.32 -9.37
CA LYS A 414 6.53 11.14 -10.24
C LYS A 414 7.83 10.77 -9.52
N PRO A 415 8.19 11.35 -8.35
CA PRO A 415 9.38 10.93 -7.62
C PRO A 415 9.41 9.44 -7.29
N PHE A 416 8.24 8.81 -7.11
CA PHE A 416 8.11 7.41 -6.74
C PHE A 416 7.85 6.50 -7.95
N THR A 417 7.12 6.99 -8.96
CA THR A 417 6.76 6.19 -10.14
C THR A 417 7.82 6.23 -11.24
N GLN A 418 8.71 7.22 -11.23
CA GLN A 418 9.77 7.41 -12.23
C GLN A 418 11.12 7.74 -11.56
N ALA A 419 11.41 7.07 -10.44
CA ALA A 419 12.66 7.26 -9.69
C ALA A 419 13.88 6.79 -10.52
N ASN A 420 14.81 7.72 -10.80
CA ASN A 420 16.09 7.37 -11.44
C ASN A 420 17.15 6.86 -10.45
N THR A 421 16.96 7.18 -9.17
CA THR A 421 17.78 6.71 -8.06
C THR A 421 16.86 6.31 -6.91
N PRO A 422 17.25 5.33 -6.07
CA PRO A 422 16.50 4.98 -4.87
C PRO A 422 16.09 6.21 -4.05
N VAL A 423 14.79 6.44 -3.92
CA VAL A 423 14.22 7.48 -3.05
C VAL A 423 14.29 6.99 -1.61
N GLN A 424 13.81 5.77 -1.38
CA GLN A 424 13.88 5.12 -0.08
C GLN A 424 15.16 4.33 0.03
N LYS A 425 15.91 4.64 1.08
CA LYS A 425 17.22 4.08 1.36
C LYS A 425 17.25 3.36 2.69
N GLN A 426 18.22 2.47 2.81
CA GLN A 426 18.44 1.68 4.00
C GLN A 426 19.66 2.21 4.75
N PRO A 427 19.52 2.50 6.06
CA PRO A 427 20.63 2.98 6.86
C PRO A 427 21.67 1.88 7.08
N VAL A 428 22.94 2.22 6.87
CA VAL A 428 24.09 1.32 7.03
C VAL A 428 25.04 1.85 8.09
N HIS A 429 25.50 0.94 8.94
CA HIS A 429 26.60 1.15 9.86
C HIS A 429 27.90 0.60 9.25
N ILE A 430 28.98 1.39 9.33
CA ILE A 430 30.29 0.99 8.82
C ILE A 430 31.32 0.99 9.95
N ASN A 431 31.96 -0.16 10.17
CA ASN A 431 33.14 -0.27 11.02
C ASN A 431 34.39 -0.35 10.13
N VAL A 432 35.41 0.45 10.46
CA VAL A 432 36.67 0.51 9.70
C VAL A 432 37.84 0.27 10.64
N THR A 433 38.70 -0.67 10.31
CA THR A 433 39.97 -0.93 11.01
C THR A 433 41.12 -0.59 10.08
N ALA A 434 41.87 0.45 10.44
CA ALA A 434 42.98 1.00 9.64
C ALA A 434 44.26 1.01 10.48
N HIS A 435 45.07 -0.03 10.38
CA HIS A 435 46.36 -0.11 11.07
C HIS A 435 47.51 -0.02 10.05
N GLU A 436 48.52 0.79 10.36
CA GLU A 436 49.74 0.88 9.55
C GLU A 436 50.42 -0.50 9.45
N GLY A 437 50.82 -0.90 8.24
CA GLY A 437 51.39 -2.22 7.97
C GLY A 437 50.39 -3.37 7.88
N GLN A 438 49.08 -3.10 8.00
CA GLN A 438 48.01 -4.09 7.83
C GLN A 438 47.03 -3.68 6.72
N PRO A 439 46.31 -4.63 6.10
CA PRO A 439 45.23 -4.30 5.18
C PRO A 439 44.12 -3.46 5.84
N LEU A 440 43.50 -2.58 5.06
CA LEU A 440 42.29 -1.87 5.50
C LEU A 440 41.11 -2.85 5.54
N HIS A 441 40.45 -2.98 6.68
CA HIS A 441 39.23 -3.78 6.82
C HIS A 441 38.01 -2.87 6.98
N THR A 442 36.92 -3.20 6.28
CA THR A 442 35.64 -2.50 6.40
C THR A 442 34.51 -3.51 6.54
N THR A 443 33.65 -3.32 7.54
CA THR A 443 32.45 -4.12 7.76
C THR A 443 31.24 -3.22 7.62
N TRP A 444 30.31 -3.60 6.74
CA TRP A 444 29.11 -2.86 6.41
C TRP A 444 27.89 -3.68 6.85
N GLN A 445 27.03 -3.10 7.69
CA GLN A 445 25.89 -3.77 8.29
C GLN A 445 24.62 -2.92 8.13
N LEU A 446 23.53 -3.54 7.69
CA LEU A 446 22.23 -2.87 7.65
C LEU A 446 21.68 -2.70 9.06
N ILE A 447 21.21 -1.50 9.41
CA ILE A 447 20.68 -1.25 10.76
C ILE A 447 19.34 -1.98 10.98
N ARG A 448 18.50 -2.06 9.94
CA ARG A 448 17.19 -2.73 10.01
C ARG A 448 17.26 -4.25 9.94
N GLN A 449 18.37 -4.79 9.42
CA GLN A 449 18.60 -6.23 9.24
C GLN A 449 20.06 -6.54 9.59
N PRO A 450 20.42 -6.57 10.90
CA PRO A 450 21.81 -6.72 11.34
C PRO A 450 22.47 -8.02 10.87
N GLU A 451 21.69 -9.06 10.57
CA GLU A 451 22.15 -10.32 9.99
C GLU A 451 22.74 -10.16 8.58
N ILE A 452 22.40 -9.06 7.89
CA ILE A 452 22.96 -8.69 6.59
C ILE A 452 24.19 -7.81 6.82
N THR A 453 25.32 -8.50 6.95
CA THR A 453 26.64 -7.90 7.14
C THR A 453 27.61 -8.42 6.09
N VAL A 454 28.44 -7.53 5.55
CA VAL A 454 29.54 -7.89 4.63
C VAL A 454 30.85 -7.28 5.10
N THR A 455 31.95 -7.99 4.85
CA THR A 455 33.30 -7.52 5.18
C THR A 455 34.16 -7.51 3.93
N ILE A 456 34.78 -6.37 3.65
CA ILE A 456 35.67 -6.15 2.51
C ILE A 456 37.03 -5.70 3.05
N HIS A 457 38.10 -6.20 2.45
CA HIS A 457 39.47 -5.86 2.83
C HIS A 457 40.30 -5.42 1.63
N ALA A 458 41.24 -4.51 1.85
CA ALA A 458 42.24 -4.17 0.84
C ALA A 458 43.17 -5.38 0.59
N ALA A 459 43.66 -5.52 -0.65
CA ALA A 459 44.61 -6.57 -0.99
C ALA A 459 46.01 -6.34 -0.41
N ALA A 460 46.41 -5.07 -0.27
CA ALA A 460 47.74 -4.68 0.20
C ALA A 460 47.68 -3.96 1.56
N PRO A 461 48.74 -4.06 2.38
CA PRO A 461 48.88 -3.30 3.61
C PRO A 461 48.89 -1.78 3.42
N LEU A 462 48.42 -1.05 4.43
CA LEU A 462 48.46 0.41 4.46
C LEU A 462 49.88 0.91 4.78
N ALA A 463 50.42 1.75 3.91
CA ALA A 463 51.69 2.42 4.15
C ALA A 463 51.55 3.56 5.18
N ALA A 464 52.66 4.04 5.72
CA ALA A 464 52.70 5.24 6.54
C ALA A 464 52.39 6.50 5.70
N ALA A 465 51.60 7.41 6.24
CA ALA A 465 51.25 8.66 5.59
C ALA A 465 52.37 9.69 5.70
N GLN A 466 52.84 10.16 4.54
CA GLN A 466 53.79 11.29 4.47
C GLN A 466 53.12 12.64 4.80
N ASN A 467 51.87 12.81 4.36
CA ASN A 467 51.07 14.03 4.60
C ASN A 467 49.87 13.74 5.51
N GLN A 468 48.74 13.36 4.90
CA GLN A 468 47.46 13.16 5.60
C GLN A 468 47.18 11.67 5.82
N ALA A 469 47.02 11.28 7.09
CA ALA A 469 46.61 9.94 7.47
C ALA A 469 45.10 9.72 7.30
N VAL A 470 44.66 8.47 7.37
CA VAL A 470 43.24 8.12 7.42
C VAL A 470 42.57 8.84 8.58
N SER A 471 41.41 9.44 8.31
CA SER A 471 40.59 10.12 9.31
C SER A 471 39.12 9.78 9.14
N ASP A 472 38.36 9.89 10.22
CA ASP A 472 36.90 9.70 10.21
C ASP A 472 36.22 10.62 9.17
N ALA A 473 36.65 11.88 9.06
CA ALA A 473 36.14 12.82 8.06
C ALA A 473 36.37 12.37 6.61
N LEU A 474 37.57 11.86 6.30
CA LEU A 474 37.88 11.31 4.97
C LEU A 474 37.00 10.10 4.66
N LEU A 475 36.86 9.18 5.62
CA LEU A 475 36.07 7.96 5.43
C LEU A 475 34.59 8.26 5.28
N ARG A 476 33.99 9.11 6.12
CA ARG A 476 32.59 9.54 5.95
C ARG A 476 32.36 10.18 4.58
N LYS A 477 33.29 11.04 4.13
CA LYS A 477 33.20 11.69 2.82
C LYS A 477 33.26 10.68 1.67
N GLN A 478 34.04 9.62 1.78
CA GLN A 478 34.19 8.64 0.69
C GLN A 478 33.14 7.53 0.74
N PHE A 479 32.94 6.92 1.91
CA PHE A 479 31.97 5.85 2.11
C PHE A 479 30.52 6.35 2.13
N GLY A 480 30.28 7.62 2.45
CA GLY A 480 28.95 8.25 2.34
C GLY A 480 28.48 8.55 0.90
N ARG A 481 29.31 8.33 -0.13
CA ARG A 481 28.95 8.54 -1.55
C ARG A 481 28.07 7.41 -2.08
N LEU A 482 26.86 7.30 -1.55
CA LEU A 482 25.87 6.24 -1.81
C LEU A 482 24.64 6.76 -2.59
N GLY A 483 24.79 7.90 -3.30
CA GLY A 483 23.68 8.61 -3.95
C GLY A 483 22.79 7.73 -4.84
N ASN A 484 23.39 6.86 -5.64
CA ASN A 484 22.67 6.02 -6.61
C ASN A 484 22.39 4.59 -6.10
N THR A 485 22.69 4.30 -4.83
CA THR A 485 22.51 2.98 -4.23
C THR A 485 21.31 3.01 -3.28
N PRO A 486 20.73 1.85 -2.92
CA PRO A 486 19.61 1.79 -1.99
C PRO A 486 20.04 1.99 -0.53
N TYR A 487 21.23 2.54 -0.29
CA TYR A 487 21.85 2.65 1.02
C TYR A 487 22.19 4.10 1.35
N GLU A 488 22.16 4.41 2.64
CA GLU A 488 22.64 5.67 3.18
C GLU A 488 23.54 5.42 4.38
N LEU A 489 24.54 6.29 4.57
CA LEU A 489 25.45 6.17 5.70
C LEU A 489 24.78 6.73 6.95
N ALA A 490 24.40 5.85 7.88
CA ALA A 490 23.85 6.26 9.16
C ALA A 490 24.95 6.54 10.19
N SER A 491 25.97 5.69 10.25
CA SER A 491 27.09 5.89 11.17
C SER A 491 28.36 5.18 10.70
N LEU A 492 29.50 5.72 11.13
CA LEU A 492 30.83 5.17 10.87
C LEU A 492 31.62 5.15 12.18
N ARG A 493 32.35 4.07 12.43
CA ARG A 493 33.34 3.95 13.50
C ARG A 493 34.69 3.59 12.90
N LEU A 494 35.73 4.26 13.39
CA LEU A 494 37.12 4.10 12.95
C LEU A 494 37.97 3.63 14.12
N ASP A 495 38.60 2.47 13.95
CA ASP A 495 39.72 2.00 14.76
C ASP A 495 41.02 2.24 13.98
N VAL A 496 41.96 2.99 14.56
CA VAL A 496 43.16 3.46 13.88
C VAL A 496 44.40 3.29 14.75
N GLN A 497 45.45 2.71 14.17
CA GLN A 497 46.76 2.53 14.81
C GLN A 497 47.88 2.98 13.86
N GLY A 498 48.81 3.79 14.36
CA GLY A 498 49.87 4.42 13.55
C GLY A 498 49.36 5.59 12.71
N ARG A 499 49.98 5.82 11.55
CA ARG A 499 49.58 6.87 10.59
C ARG A 499 49.27 6.27 9.22
N PRO A 500 48.29 5.38 9.10
CA PRO A 500 48.01 4.70 7.84
C PRO A 500 47.60 5.69 6.74
N PHE A 501 48.06 5.43 5.53
CA PHE A 501 47.67 6.13 4.31
C PHE A 501 46.80 5.23 3.44
N THR A 502 45.70 5.79 2.94
CA THR A 502 44.87 5.14 1.92
C THR A 502 44.52 6.11 0.80
N PRO A 503 44.75 5.75 -0.47
CA PRO A 503 44.33 6.59 -1.58
C PRO A 503 42.80 6.56 -1.72
N SER A 504 42.22 7.67 -2.14
CA SER A 504 40.76 7.77 -2.35
C SER A 504 40.23 6.78 -3.41
N SER A 505 41.07 6.34 -4.34
CA SER A 505 40.73 5.30 -5.32
C SER A 505 40.43 3.95 -4.66
N LEU A 506 41.25 3.55 -3.68
CA LEU A 506 41.05 2.32 -2.91
C LEU A 506 39.75 2.40 -2.09
N LEU A 507 39.48 3.52 -1.42
CA LEU A 507 38.21 3.73 -0.70
C LEU A 507 37.00 3.65 -1.64
N ASN A 508 37.09 4.23 -2.85
CA ASN A 508 36.03 4.13 -3.84
C ASN A 508 35.83 2.69 -4.36
N GLN A 509 36.90 1.90 -4.45
CA GLN A 509 36.82 0.49 -4.80
C GLN A 509 36.13 -0.32 -3.70
N LEU A 510 36.63 -0.26 -2.47
CA LEU A 510 36.07 -0.99 -1.32
C LEU A 510 34.59 -0.66 -1.09
N ARG A 511 34.20 0.62 -1.27
CA ARG A 511 32.78 1.02 -1.21
C ARG A 511 31.94 0.32 -2.28
N ARG A 512 32.43 0.25 -3.52
CA ARG A 512 31.70 -0.39 -4.63
C ARG A 512 31.53 -1.88 -4.38
N GLU A 513 32.60 -2.56 -3.98
CA GLU A 513 32.61 -3.97 -3.61
C GLU A 513 31.65 -4.24 -2.43
N ALA A 514 31.68 -3.41 -1.38
CA ALA A 514 30.77 -3.55 -0.24
C ALA A 514 29.30 -3.38 -0.63
N VAL A 515 28.98 -2.37 -1.46
CA VAL A 515 27.62 -2.15 -1.95
C VAL A 515 27.14 -3.33 -2.79
N GLU A 516 27.97 -3.85 -3.70
CA GLU A 516 27.62 -5.01 -4.52
C GLU A 516 27.42 -6.27 -3.68
N ALA A 517 28.28 -6.48 -2.69
CA ALA A 517 28.17 -7.58 -1.74
C ALA A 517 26.88 -7.47 -0.91
N LEU A 518 26.52 -6.27 -0.43
CA LEU A 518 25.27 -6.03 0.29
C LEU A 518 24.04 -6.32 -0.58
N ILE A 519 24.00 -5.81 -1.82
CA ILE A 519 22.89 -6.05 -2.76
C ILE A 519 22.74 -7.54 -3.06
N THR A 520 23.87 -8.23 -3.22
CA THR A 520 23.89 -9.68 -3.48
C THR A 520 23.38 -10.44 -2.26
N ARG A 521 23.93 -10.16 -1.07
CA ARG A 521 23.53 -10.83 0.18
C ARG A 521 22.06 -10.58 0.51
N GLN A 522 21.57 -9.37 0.28
CA GLN A 522 20.19 -9.01 0.55
C GLN A 522 19.22 -9.60 -0.47
N GLY A 523 19.60 -9.72 -1.74
CA GLY A 523 18.77 -10.33 -2.78
C GLY A 523 18.82 -11.86 -2.83
N GLN A 524 19.55 -12.52 -1.92
CA GLN A 524 19.60 -13.97 -1.83
C GLN A 524 18.36 -14.49 -1.12
N THR A 525 17.66 -15.41 -1.78
CA THR A 525 16.60 -16.20 -1.15
C THR A 525 17.17 -16.96 0.04
N ARG A 526 16.50 -16.87 1.20
CA ARG A 526 16.85 -17.65 2.37
C ARG A 526 16.57 -19.14 2.07
N PRO A 527 17.47 -20.07 2.44
CA PRO A 527 17.16 -21.49 2.34
C PRO A 527 15.93 -21.80 3.20
N THR A 528 14.90 -22.38 2.58
CA THR A 528 13.66 -22.80 3.25
C THR A 528 13.60 -24.32 3.24
N MET A 529 13.29 -24.94 4.37
CA MET A 529 13.01 -26.38 4.39
C MET A 529 11.75 -26.66 3.58
N LEU A 530 11.85 -27.56 2.60
CA LEU A 530 10.73 -27.95 1.76
C LEU A 530 10.55 -29.46 1.77
N HIS A 531 9.38 -29.91 2.21
CA HIS A 531 8.94 -31.28 2.03
C HIS A 531 8.28 -31.45 0.66
N ASN A 532 8.33 -32.67 0.12
CA ASN A 532 7.73 -32.94 -1.18
C ASN A 532 6.20 -32.73 -1.10
N PRO A 533 5.63 -31.78 -1.88
CA PRO A 533 4.23 -31.40 -1.72
C PRO A 533 3.26 -32.53 -2.07
N GLN A 534 3.61 -33.41 -3.01
CA GLN A 534 2.76 -34.55 -3.38
C GLN A 534 2.79 -35.62 -2.29
N THR A 535 3.95 -35.86 -1.70
CA THR A 535 4.06 -36.81 -0.57
C THR A 535 3.24 -36.33 0.64
N VAL A 536 3.32 -35.04 0.97
CA VAL A 536 2.53 -34.45 2.07
C VAL A 536 1.03 -34.56 1.81
N LEU A 537 0.61 -34.26 0.58
CA LEU A 537 -0.79 -34.32 0.18
C LEU A 537 -1.37 -35.74 0.34
N HIS A 538 -0.66 -36.76 -0.16
CA HIS A 538 -1.12 -38.15 -0.09
C HIS A 538 -0.91 -38.83 1.28
N ALA A 539 -0.13 -38.23 2.17
CA ALA A 539 0.02 -38.71 3.55
C ALA A 539 -1.12 -38.25 4.46
N SER A 540 -1.88 -37.22 4.05
CA SER A 540 -2.99 -36.63 4.80
C SER A 540 -4.36 -37.15 4.38
N SER A 541 -4.41 -37.94 3.31
CA SER A 541 -5.57 -38.72 2.83
C SER A 541 -5.56 -40.12 3.39
#